data_AF-M0EBX4-F1
#
_entry.id   AF-M0EBX4-F1
#
_cell.length_a   1.000
_cell.length_b   1.000
_cell.length_c   1.000
_cell.angle_alpha   90.00
_cell.angle_beta   90.00
_cell.angle_gamma   90.00
#
_symmetry.space_group_name_H-M   'P 1'
#
loop_
_entity.id
_entity.type
_entity.pdbx_description
1 polymer ?
#
loop_
_entity_poly.entity_id
_entity_poly.type
_entity_poly.pdbx_seq_one_letter_code
_entity_poly.pdbx_strand_id
1 'polypeptide(L)'
;MLLQTVTPVSVLGTTVLLALFLSVTAHIAARNVLGDVDPRRALYIGPLPAVISVVGNALELPAGLILLAALLVDGTMFWWSYERSRRAVAAMTLIHAVVTTLLAGVLILISILLASMPG
;
A
#
# COMPACT_ATOMS: atom_id res chain seq x y z
N MET A 1 25.55 -3.93 -12.11
CA MET A 1 24.55 -4.28 -11.09
C MET A 1 25.28 -4.49 -9.78
N LEU A 2 24.99 -3.71 -8.74
CA LEU A 2 25.42 -4.08 -7.39
C LEU A 2 24.68 -5.38 -7.04
N LEU A 3 25.41 -6.44 -6.71
CA LEU A 3 24.83 -7.72 -6.34
C LEU A 3 24.19 -7.57 -4.96
N GLN A 4 22.93 -7.09 -4.90
CA GLN A 4 22.18 -7.07 -3.64
C GLN A 4 21.79 -8.51 -3.29
N THR A 5 22.30 -9.01 -2.17
CA THR A 5 21.89 -10.29 -1.63
C THR A 5 20.45 -10.20 -1.11
N VAL A 6 19.51 -10.83 -1.82
CA VAL A 6 18.13 -10.99 -1.34
C VAL A 6 18.14 -12.07 -0.26
N THR A 7 17.79 -11.69 0.97
CA THR A 7 17.66 -12.60 2.11
C THR A 7 16.20 -12.72 2.55
N PRO A 8 15.78 -13.84 3.19
CA PRO A 8 14.44 -13.95 3.75
C PRO A 8 14.07 -12.79 4.69
N VAL A 9 15.06 -12.31 5.47
CA VAL A 9 14.87 -11.15 6.37
C VAL A 9 14.61 -9.87 5.58
N SER A 10 15.31 -9.63 4.47
CA SER A 10 15.05 -8.45 3.62
C SER A 10 13.66 -8.50 3.00
N VAL A 11 13.21 -9.65 2.51
CA VAL A 11 11.87 -9.83 1.94
C VAL A 11 10.80 -9.59 3.00
N LEU A 12 10.96 -10.17 4.19
CA LEU A 12 10.04 -9.96 5.31
C LEU A 12 10.00 -8.49 5.72
N GLY A 13 11.15 -7.85 5.87
CA GLY A 13 11.27 -6.43 6.21
C GLY A 13 10.57 -5.52 5.21
N THR A 14 10.83 -5.71 3.92
CA THR A 14 10.16 -4.97 2.85
C THR A 14 8.64 -5.20 2.86
N THR A 15 8.20 -6.45 3.03
CA THR A 15 6.77 -6.78 3.06
C THR A 15 6.06 -6.13 4.25
N VAL A 16 6.65 -6.19 5.45
CA VAL A 16 6.08 -5.60 6.66
C VAL A 16 6.06 -4.07 6.56
N LEU A 17 7.14 -3.45 6.09
CA LEU A 17 7.18 -1.99 5.90
C LEU A 17 6.14 -1.53 4.88
N LEU A 18 6.00 -2.25 3.77
CA LEU A 18 4.97 -1.99 2.77
C LEU A 18 3.57 -2.17 3.36
N ALA A 19 3.33 -3.23 4.13
CA ALA A 19 2.05 -3.47 4.79
C ALA A 19 1.68 -2.35 5.78
N LEU A 20 2.65 -1.86 6.56
CA LEU A 20 2.45 -0.74 7.48
C LEU A 20 2.16 0.55 6.71
N PHE A 21 2.95 0.85 5.68
CA PHE A 21 2.73 2.00 4.81
C PHE A 21 1.32 2.00 4.21
N LEU A 22 0.89 0.88 3.63
CA LEU A 22 -0.44 0.72 3.06
C LEU A 22 -1.54 0.77 4.13
N SER A 23 -1.29 0.27 5.35
CA SER A 23 -2.27 0.38 6.44
C SER A 23 -2.46 1.83 6.89
N VAL A 24 -1.38 2.62 6.93
CA VAL A 24 -1.44 4.05 7.26
C VAL A 24 -2.22 4.82 6.21
N THR A 25 -1.94 4.60 4.93
CA THR A 25 -2.66 5.28 3.85
C THR A 25 -4.11 4.80 3.73
N ALA A 26 -4.40 3.54 4.05
CA ALA A 26 -5.77 3.04 4.19
C ALA A 26 -6.53 3.73 5.32
N HIS A 27 -5.89 4.01 6.46
CA HIS A 27 -6.51 4.77 7.56
C HIS A 27 -6.87 6.19 7.11
N ILE A 28 -5.97 6.85 6.39
CA ILE A 28 -6.21 8.20 5.84
C ILE A 28 -7.39 8.17 4.87
N ALA A 29 -7.45 7.18 3.98
CA ALA A 29 -8.55 7.02 3.04
C ALA A 29 -9.90 6.79 3.76
N ALA A 30 -9.92 5.91 4.75
CA ALA A 30 -11.12 5.65 5.56
C ALA A 30 -11.57 6.91 6.32
N ARG A 31 -10.63 7.66 6.94
CA ARG A 31 -10.96 8.93 7.60
C ARG A 31 -11.50 9.98 6.63
N ASN A 32 -10.97 10.03 5.41
CA ASN A 32 -11.43 11.00 4.40
C ASN A 32 -12.89 10.75 3.98
N VAL A 33 -13.32 9.50 3.92
CA VAL A 33 -14.68 9.14 3.50
C VAL A 33 -15.67 9.06 4.67
N LEU A 34 -15.24 8.51 5.81
CA LEU A 34 -16.12 8.14 6.92
C LEU A 34 -16.02 9.10 8.13
N GLY A 35 -15.04 10.01 8.14
CA GLY A 35 -14.78 10.88 9.29
C GLY A 35 -13.96 10.17 10.36
N ASP A 36 -14.47 10.09 11.59
CA ASP A 36 -13.72 9.44 12.67
C ASP A 36 -13.88 7.91 12.60
N VAL A 37 -12.74 7.22 12.50
CA VAL A 37 -12.68 5.76 12.41
C VAL A 37 -11.57 5.21 13.28
N ASP A 38 -11.79 4.00 13.81
CA ASP A 38 -10.77 3.27 14.57
C ASP A 38 -9.56 2.92 13.65
N PRO A 39 -8.34 3.38 13.96
CA PRO A 39 -7.14 3.06 13.19
C PRO A 39 -6.82 1.56 13.15
N ARG A 40 -7.26 0.77 14.14
CA ARG A 40 -7.00 -0.68 14.16
C ARG A 40 -7.66 -1.41 12.99
N ARG A 41 -8.82 -0.91 12.55
CA ARG A 41 -9.51 -1.45 11.36
C ARG A 41 -8.69 -1.29 10.09
N ALA A 42 -7.85 -0.26 10.01
CA ALA A 42 -7.00 0.00 8.86
C ALA A 42 -5.80 -0.96 8.75
N LEU A 43 -5.36 -1.54 9.88
CA LEU A 43 -4.26 -2.51 9.92
C LEU A 43 -4.57 -3.82 9.18
N TYR A 44 -5.84 -4.12 8.95
CA TYR A 44 -6.25 -5.31 8.19
C TYR A 44 -6.14 -5.11 6.67
N ILE A 45 -6.02 -3.87 6.19
CA ILE A 45 -6.03 -3.57 4.76
C ILE A 45 -4.64 -3.75 4.15
N GLY A 46 -3.58 -3.19 4.75
CA GLY A 46 -2.25 -3.16 4.14
C GLY A 46 -1.55 -4.50 3.89
N PRO A 47 -1.67 -5.55 4.75
CA PRO A 47 -0.90 -6.78 4.60
C PRO A 47 -1.12 -7.55 3.29
N LEU A 48 -2.36 -7.77 2.86
CA LEU A 48 -2.62 -8.58 1.66
C LEU A 48 -2.17 -7.89 0.36
N PRO A 49 -2.48 -6.60 0.11
CA PRO A 49 -1.94 -5.87 -1.04
C PRO A 49 -0.40 -5.81 -1.03
N ALA A 50 0.24 -5.74 0.15
CA ALA A 50 1.70 -5.80 0.25
C ALA A 50 2.24 -7.15 -0.23
N VAL A 51 1.64 -8.27 0.21
CA VAL A 51 2.00 -9.62 -0.24
C VAL A 51 1.78 -9.77 -1.74
N ILE A 52 0.66 -9.29 -2.28
CA ILE A 52 0.36 -9.32 -3.73
C ILE A 52 1.44 -8.57 -4.51
N SER A 53 1.84 -7.39 -4.03
CA SER A 53 2.90 -6.61 -4.66
C SER A 53 4.24 -7.35 -4.64
N VAL A 54 4.67 -7.84 -3.48
CA VAL A 54 5.98 -8.53 -3.33
C VAL A 54 6.01 -9.82 -4.15
N VAL A 55 5.00 -10.67 -4.02
CA VAL A 55 4.92 -11.95 -4.74
C VAL A 55 4.74 -11.72 -6.24
N GLY A 56 3.87 -10.80 -6.64
CA GLY A 56 3.63 -10.50 -8.04
C GLY A 56 4.88 -10.00 -8.76
N ASN A 57 5.67 -9.14 -8.11
CA ASN A 57 6.95 -8.69 -8.65
C ASN A 57 7.99 -9.81 -8.66
N ALA A 58 8.04 -10.67 -7.63
CA ALA A 58 8.95 -11.82 -7.58
C ALA A 58 8.66 -12.87 -8.68
N LEU A 59 7.41 -12.95 -9.12
CA LEU A 59 6.97 -13.81 -10.22
C LEU A 59 7.00 -13.10 -11.59
N GLU A 60 7.53 -11.87 -11.65
CA GLU A 60 7.62 -11.07 -12.88
C GLU A 60 6.27 -10.89 -13.60
N LEU A 61 5.18 -10.82 -12.84
CA LEU A 61 3.84 -10.65 -13.40
C LEU A 61 3.69 -9.25 -14.01
N PRO A 62 2.83 -9.08 -15.04
CA PRO A 62 2.54 -7.77 -15.61
C PRO A 62 2.04 -6.79 -14.53
N ALA A 63 2.60 -5.57 -14.50
CA ALA A 63 2.26 -4.57 -13.49
C ALA A 63 0.76 -4.26 -13.41
N GLY A 64 0.07 -4.24 -14.56
CA GLY A 64 -1.38 -4.05 -14.61
C GLY A 64 -2.16 -5.16 -13.90
N LEU A 65 -1.67 -6.40 -13.95
CA LEU A 65 -2.28 -7.55 -13.26
C LEU A 65 -2.04 -7.47 -11.75
N ILE A 66 -0.83 -7.12 -11.32
CA ILE A 66 -0.50 -6.91 -9.90
C ILE A 66 -1.38 -5.81 -9.32
N LEU A 67 -1.48 -4.67 -10.01
CA LEU A 67 -2.30 -3.54 -9.58
C LEU A 67 -3.78 -3.92 -9.50
N LEU A 68 -4.32 -4.60 -10.51
CA LEU A 68 -5.71 -5.03 -10.51
C LEU A 68 -6.00 -5.98 -9.34
N ALA A 69 -5.14 -6.97 -9.10
CA ALA A 69 -5.28 -7.89 -7.98
C ALA A 69 -5.21 -7.16 -6.62
N ALA A 70 -4.26 -6.24 -6.47
CA ALA A 70 -4.12 -5.43 -5.27
C ALA A 70 -5.38 -4.58 -5.01
N LEU A 71 -5.92 -3.90 -6.02
CA LEU A 71 -7.13 -3.08 -5.89
C LEU A 71 -8.38 -3.89 -5.54
N LEU A 72 -8.54 -5.09 -6.12
CA LEU A 72 -9.66 -5.98 -5.81
C LEU A 72 -9.61 -6.46 -4.36
N VAL A 73 -8.41 -6.84 -3.90
CA VAL A 73 -8.22 -7.28 -2.51
C VAL A 73 -8.36 -6.11 -1.54
N ASP A 74 -7.84 -4.94 -1.88
CA ASP A 74 -7.96 -3.70 -1.10
C ASP A 74 -9.44 -3.32 -0.89
N GLY A 75 -10.23 -3.29 -1.97
CA GLY A 75 -11.68 -3.05 -1.88
C GLY A 75 -12.42 -4.10 -1.07
N THR A 76 -12.03 -5.38 -1.20
CA THR A 76 -12.60 -6.46 -0.39
C THR A 76 -12.28 -6.28 1.09
N MET A 77 -11.05 -5.91 1.43
CA MET A 77 -10.63 -5.65 2.81
C MET A 77 -11.33 -4.43 3.40
N PHE A 78 -11.52 -3.35 2.63
CA PHE A 78 -12.34 -2.21 3.08
C PHE A 78 -13.79 -2.60 3.31
N TRP A 79 -14.39 -3.38 2.41
CA TRP A 79 -15.76 -3.85 2.56
C TRP A 79 -15.93 -4.70 3.82
N TRP A 80 -15.00 -5.63 4.06
CA TRP A 80 -15.01 -6.49 5.25
C TRP A 80 -14.73 -5.73 6.56
N SER A 81 -13.76 -4.82 6.56
CA SER A 81 -13.31 -4.12 7.78
C SER A 81 -14.30 -3.02 8.24
N TYR A 82 -14.96 -2.35 7.29
CA TYR A 82 -15.83 -1.20 7.59
C TYR A 82 -17.32 -1.45 7.35
N GLU A 83 -17.71 -2.54 6.69
CA GLU A 83 -19.10 -2.94 6.45
C GLU A 83 -19.96 -1.83 5.82
N ARG A 84 -19.38 -1.09 4.86
CA ARG A 84 -20.04 0.04 4.21
C ARG A 84 -20.59 -0.29 2.83
N SER A 85 -21.40 0.63 2.31
CA SER A 85 -21.97 0.53 0.97
C SER A 85 -20.88 0.42 -0.11
N ARG A 86 -21.20 -0.24 -1.24
CA ARG A 86 -20.26 -0.41 -2.36
C ARG A 86 -19.67 0.92 -2.86
N ARG A 87 -20.46 2.00 -2.82
CA ARG A 87 -20.01 3.34 -3.21
C ARG A 87 -18.96 3.89 -2.24
N ALA A 88 -19.14 3.71 -0.93
CA ALA A 88 -18.16 4.13 0.07
C ALA A 88 -16.87 3.29 -0.04
N VAL A 89 -16.99 1.98 -0.26
CA VAL A 89 -15.84 1.10 -0.50
C VAL A 89 -15.05 1.54 -1.72
N ALA A 90 -15.71 1.76 -2.86
CA ALA A 90 -15.06 2.23 -4.08
C ALA A 90 -14.36 3.58 -3.87
N ALA A 91 -14.98 4.50 -3.13
CA ALA A 91 -14.37 5.79 -2.78
C ALA A 91 -13.10 5.60 -1.92
N MET A 92 -13.17 4.77 -0.87
CA MET A 92 -12.02 4.49 0.00
C MET A 92 -10.87 3.84 -0.78
N THR A 93 -11.14 2.83 -1.60
CA THR A 93 -10.10 2.18 -2.44
C THR A 93 -9.45 3.16 -3.42
N LEU A 94 -10.25 4.01 -4.08
CA LEU A 94 -9.72 5.04 -4.99
C LEU A 94 -8.83 6.04 -4.24
N ILE A 95 -9.31 6.57 -3.12
CA ILE A 95 -8.55 7.53 -2.30
C ILE A 95 -7.29 6.86 -1.75
N HIS A 96 -7.37 5.60 -1.32
CA HIS A 96 -6.22 4.84 -0.85
C HIS A 96 -5.16 4.73 -1.94
N ALA A 97 -5.54 4.34 -3.17
CA ALA A 97 -4.61 4.28 -4.30
C ALA A 97 -3.95 5.65 -4.60
N VAL A 98 -4.73 6.73 -4.58
CA VAL A 98 -4.23 8.10 -4.81
C VAL A 98 -3.27 8.53 -3.71
N VAL A 99 -3.67 8.44 -2.43
CA VAL A 99 -2.86 8.85 -1.28
C VAL A 99 -1.58 8.02 -1.21
N THR A 100 -1.67 6.71 -1.42
CA THR A 100 -0.51 5.80 -1.52
C THR A 100 0.45 6.25 -2.60
N THR A 101 -0.04 6.53 -3.81
CA THR A 101 0.79 6.97 -4.94
C THR A 101 1.47 8.31 -4.66
N LEU A 102 0.72 9.29 -4.15
CA LEU A 102 1.25 10.62 -3.83
C LEU A 102 2.30 10.56 -2.73
N LEU A 103 2.01 9.86 -1.62
CA LEU A 103 2.94 9.75 -0.51
C LEU A 103 4.20 8.97 -0.91
N ALA A 104 4.06 7.86 -1.64
CA ALA A 104 5.21 7.12 -2.16
C ALA A 104 6.06 8.00 -3.08
N GLY A 105 5.43 8.76 -3.98
CA GLY A 105 6.11 9.73 -4.85
C GLY A 105 6.90 10.78 -4.05
N VAL A 106 6.29 11.37 -3.03
CA VAL A 106 6.97 12.33 -2.14
C VAL A 106 8.16 11.69 -1.43
N LEU A 107 8.00 10.49 -0.87
CA LEU A 107 9.11 9.78 -0.20
C LEU A 107 10.25 9.44 -1.15
N ILE A 108 9.95 9.04 -2.39
CA ILE A 108 10.95 8.81 -3.44
C ILE A 108 11.68 10.11 -3.78
N LEU A 109 10.95 11.21 -3.99
CA LEU A 109 11.55 12.51 -4.29
C LEU A 109 12.44 13.00 -3.15
N ILE A 110 12.00 12.87 -1.90
CA ILE A 110 12.82 13.19 -0.72
C ILE A 110 14.09 12.33 -0.71
N SER A 111 13.97 11.02 -0.98
CA SER A 111 15.11 10.11 -1.03
C SER A 111 16.12 10.51 -2.10
N ILE A 112 15.65 10.92 -3.28
CA ILE A 112 16.49 11.44 -4.37
C ILE A 112 17.20 12.73 -3.92
N LEU A 113 16.46 13.67 -3.34
CA LEU A 113 17.04 14.94 -2.86
C LEU A 113 18.14 14.70 -1.83
N LEU A 114 17.89 13.84 -0.84
CA LEU A 114 18.88 13.48 0.18
C LEU A 114 20.11 12.78 -0.41
N ALA A 115 19.92 11.86 -1.36
CA ALA A 115 21.02 11.17 -2.03
C ALA A 115 21.82 12.08 -2.97
N SER A 116 21.20 13.13 -3.49
CA SER A 116 21.82 14.12 -4.39
C SER A 116 22.35 15.36 -3.67
N MET A 117 22.19 15.43 -2.34
CA MET A 117 22.63 16.56 -1.54
C MET A 117 24.16 16.72 -1.68
N PRO A 118 24.65 17.86 -2.20
CA PRO A 118 26.07 18.16 -2.18
C PRO A 118 26.51 18.30 -0.72
N GLY A 119 27.67 17.71 -0.38
CA GLY A 119 28.37 17.99 0.87
C GLY A 119 29.01 19.36 0.86
#